data_AF-A0A3E1E6T1-F1
#
_entry.id   AF-A0A3E1E6T1-F1
#
_cell.length_a   1.000
_cell.length_b   1.000
_cell.length_c   1.000
_cell.angle_alpha   90.00
_cell.angle_beta   90.00
_cell.angle_gamma   90.00
#
_symmetry.space_group_name_H-M   'P 1'
#
loop_
_entity.id
_entity.type
_entity.pdbx_description
1 polymer ?
#
loop_
_entity_poly.entity_id
_entity_poly.type
_entity_poly.pdbx_seq_one_letter_code
_entity_poly.pdbx_strand_id
1 'polypeptide(L)'
;MKALHGWETTWVCGDNNDLLSYVPSLRVLREGGYEGTTGMYEYGHRAPYTEEVESVILGEVERLRQKSLEPSPGTAPPTGDGADR
;
A
#
# COMPACT_ATOMS: atom_id res chain seq x y z
N MET A 1 3.76 7.34 -2.89
CA MET A 1 2.33 7.11 -2.66
C MET A 1 1.49 8.38 -2.77
N LYS A 2 1.33 9.22 -1.74
CA LYS A 2 0.47 10.43 -1.85
C LYS A 2 0.91 11.40 -2.95
N ALA A 3 2.21 11.61 -3.11
CA ALA A 3 2.75 12.40 -4.22
C ALA A 3 2.41 11.83 -5.61
N LEU A 4 2.19 10.52 -5.73
CA LEU A 4 1.84 9.83 -6.98
C LEU A 4 0.32 9.72 -7.21
N HIS A 5 -0.48 9.65 -6.15
CA HIS A 5 -1.91 9.33 -6.23
C HIS A 5 -2.84 10.43 -5.67
N GLY A 6 -2.28 11.59 -5.31
CA GLY A 6 -2.99 12.76 -4.83
C GLY A 6 -3.01 12.86 -3.30
N TRP A 7 -2.73 14.06 -2.80
CA TRP A 7 -2.65 14.33 -1.36
C TRP A 7 -4.02 14.34 -0.66
N GLU A 8 -5.05 14.84 -1.35
CA GLU A 8 -6.42 14.94 -0.84
C GLU A 8 -7.25 13.67 -1.09
N THR A 9 -6.80 12.81 -2.01
CA THR A 9 -7.54 11.64 -2.48
C THR A 9 -6.93 10.32 -2.02
N THR A 10 -5.78 10.36 -1.33
CA THR A 10 -5.08 9.16 -0.85
C THR A 10 -4.94 9.16 0.66
N TRP A 11 -5.45 8.10 1.27
CA TRP A 11 -5.33 7.83 2.71
C TRP A 11 -4.34 6.68 2.92
N VAL A 12 -3.64 6.69 4.05
CA VAL A 12 -2.72 5.62 4.45
C VAL A 12 -3.17 5.16 5.84
N CYS A 13 -3.48 3.88 5.96
CA CYS A 13 -3.89 3.26 7.20
C CYS A 13 -2.88 2.15 7.54
N GLY A 14 -2.25 2.24 8.71
CA GLY A 14 -1.38 1.19 9.26
C GLY A 14 -2.17 0.18 10.10
N ASP A 15 -1.49 -0.88 10.57
CA ASP A 15 -2.05 -1.91 11.46
C ASP A 15 -3.36 -2.54 10.97
N ASN A 16 -3.50 -2.63 9.64
CA ASN A 16 -4.59 -3.37 9.01
C ASN A 16 -4.14 -4.81 8.77
N ASN A 17 -5.06 -5.75 8.99
CA ASN A 17 -4.89 -7.20 8.82
C ASN A 17 -3.96 -7.85 9.85
N ASP A 18 -2.75 -7.33 10.05
CA ASP A 18 -1.73 -7.88 10.95
C ASP A 18 -0.90 -6.78 11.62
N LEU A 19 -0.35 -7.08 12.81
CA LEU A 19 0.67 -6.28 13.47
C LEU A 19 2.03 -6.91 13.21
N LEU A 20 2.84 -6.27 12.37
CA LEU A 20 4.14 -6.77 11.91
C LEU A 20 5.31 -6.07 12.63
N SER A 21 5.73 -4.92 12.13
CA SER A 21 6.77 -4.05 12.69
C SER A 21 6.69 -2.71 11.97
N TYR A 22 7.54 -1.75 12.33
CA TYR A 22 7.79 -0.61 11.43
C TYR A 22 8.31 -1.11 10.08
N VAL A 23 7.71 -0.62 9.01
CA VAL A 23 8.19 -0.81 7.64
C VAL A 23 8.90 0.49 7.22
N PRO A 24 10.24 0.49 7.13
CA PRO A 24 10.99 1.71 6.86
C PRO A 24 11.01 2.04 5.36
N SER A 25 11.12 3.34 5.05
CA SER A 25 11.65 3.77 3.74
C SER A 25 13.13 3.40 3.64
N LEU A 26 13.69 3.35 2.42
CA LEU A 26 15.11 3.04 2.21
C LEU A 26 16.03 3.98 2.99
N ARG A 27 15.68 5.27 3.08
CA ARG A 27 16.44 6.25 3.86
C ARG A 27 16.45 5.89 5.35
N VAL A 28 15.28 5.63 5.94
CA VAL A 28 15.15 5.31 7.37
C VAL A 28 15.84 3.99 7.70
N LEU A 29 15.75 2.99 6.80
CA LEU A 29 16.48 1.74 6.94
C LEU A 29 17.99 1.97 7.01
N ARG A 30 18.54 2.82 6.13
CA ARG A 30 19.98 3.16 6.10
C ARG A 30 20.42 4.03 7.28
N GLU A 31 19.56 4.93 7.76
CA GLU A 31 19.80 5.71 8.98
C GLU A 31 19.81 4.81 10.23
N GLY A 32 19.08 3.69 10.19
CA GLY A 32 19.04 2.71 11.26
C GLY A 32 18.10 3.12 12.40
N GLY A 33 18.44 2.70 13.62
CA GLY A 33 17.65 3.00 14.81
C GLY A 33 16.43 2.09 14.98
N TYR A 34 15.51 2.51 15.84
CA TYR A 34 14.37 1.71 16.28
C TYR A 34 13.43 1.38 15.13
N GLU A 35 12.94 2.38 14.41
CA GLU A 35 12.03 2.18 13.28
C GLU A 35 12.74 1.60 12.05
N GLY A 36 14.05 1.84 11.91
CA GLY A 36 14.84 1.41 10.75
C GLY A 36 15.35 -0.03 10.85
N THR A 37 15.77 -0.51 12.02
CA THR A 37 16.50 -1.79 12.13
C THR A 37 16.24 -2.58 13.41
N THR A 38 16.09 -1.95 14.58
CA THR A 38 16.09 -2.67 15.87
C THR A 38 14.72 -2.99 16.42
N GLY A 39 13.70 -2.16 16.16
CA GLY A 39 12.33 -2.39 16.64
C GLY A 39 11.69 -3.65 16.08
N MET A 40 12.16 -4.12 14.91
CA MET A 40 11.67 -5.36 14.28
C MET A 40 11.91 -6.61 15.13
N TYR A 41 12.97 -6.62 15.95
CA TYR A 41 13.28 -7.77 16.82
C TYR A 41 12.25 -7.94 17.95
N GLU A 42 11.58 -6.87 18.38
CA GLU A 42 10.56 -6.91 19.43
C GLU A 42 9.32 -7.68 19.01
N TYR A 43 9.04 -7.69 17.71
CA TYR A 43 7.91 -8.41 17.11
C TYR A 43 8.27 -9.85 16.69
N GLY A 44 9.51 -10.29 16.95
CA GLY A 44 9.95 -11.67 16.68
C GLY A 44 10.16 -12.00 15.19
N HIS A 45 10.25 -10.99 14.32
CA HIS A 45 10.47 -11.19 12.88
C HIS A 45 11.95 -11.31 12.51
N ARG A 46 12.21 -11.88 11.33
CA ARG A 46 13.55 -11.83 10.70
C ARG A 46 13.86 -10.38 10.35
N ALA A 47 14.96 -9.86 10.87
CA ALA A 47 15.33 -8.45 10.76
C ALA A 47 16.84 -8.27 10.50
N PRO A 48 17.27 -7.14 9.92
CA PRO A 48 16.42 -6.07 9.34
C PRO A 48 15.83 -6.47 7.98
N TYR A 49 14.90 -5.67 7.45
CA TYR A 49 14.46 -5.80 6.06
C TYR A 49 15.62 -5.58 5.08
N THR A 50 15.45 -6.09 3.86
CA THR A 50 16.34 -5.76 2.75
C THR A 50 16.04 -4.36 2.21
N GLU A 51 16.98 -3.77 1.46
CA GLU A 51 16.83 -2.42 0.89
C GLU A 51 15.65 -2.31 -0.10
N GLU A 52 15.19 -3.44 -0.64
CA GLU A 52 14.08 -3.49 -1.59
C GLU A 52 12.71 -3.37 -0.94
N VAL A 53 12.58 -3.44 0.41
CA VAL A 53 11.28 -3.51 1.11
C VAL A 53 10.30 -2.42 0.69
N GLU A 54 10.77 -1.17 0.58
CA GLU A 54 9.94 -0.04 0.17
C GLU A 54 9.47 -0.22 -1.28
N SER A 55 10.36 -0.62 -2.19
CA SER A 55 10.03 -0.80 -3.61
C SER A 55 9.07 -1.96 -3.85
N VAL A 56 9.22 -3.06 -3.10
CA VAL A 56 8.33 -4.23 -3.18
C VAL A 56 6.92 -3.86 -2.76
N ILE A 57 6.78 -3.16 -1.62
CA ILE A 57 5.47 -2.74 -1.12
C ILE A 57 4.82 -1.72 -2.06
N LEU A 58 5.58 -0.71 -2.52
CA LEU A 58 5.05 0.29 -3.46
C LEU A 58 4.64 -0.33 -4.80
N GLY A 59 5.40 -1.30 -5.31
CA GLY A 59 5.06 -2.02 -6.54
C GLY A 59 3.76 -2.81 -6.38
N GLU A 60 3.57 -3.47 -5.24
CA GLU A 60 2.35 -4.23 -4.97
C GLU A 60 1.13 -3.32 -4.79
N VAL A 61 1.27 -2.17 -4.12
CA VAL A 61 0.18 -1.21 -4.01
C VAL A 61 -0.25 -0.69 -5.38
N GLU A 62 0.70 -0.35 -6.26
CA GLU A 62 0.35 0.11 -7.61
C GLU A 62 -0.35 -1.00 -8.40
N ARG A 63 0.14 -2.23 -8.31
CA ARG A 63 -0.50 -3.40 -8.95
C ARG A 63 -1.95 -3.58 -8.47
N LEU A 64 -2.19 -3.53 -7.16
CA LEU A 64 -3.52 -3.69 -6.59
C LEU A 64 -4.44 -2.52 -6.91
N ARG A 65 -3.91 -1.30 -6.94
CA ARG A 65 -4.65 -0.11 -7.34
C ARG A 65 -5.13 -0.22 -8.79
N GLN A 66 -4.25 -0.61 -9.72
CA GLN A 66 -4.64 -0.80 -11.12
C GLN A 66 -5.75 -1.85 -11.26
N LYS A 67 -5.61 -2.98 -10.55
CA LYS A 67 -6.66 -4.00 -10.49
C LYS A 67 -8.00 -3.45 -9.96
N SER A 68 -8.00 -2.53 -9.01
CA SER A 68 -9.25 -1.93 -8.49
C SER A 68 -9.94 -0.96 -9.46
N LEU A 69 -9.19 -0.45 -10.45
CA LEU A 69 -9.72 0.43 -11.49
C LEU A 69 -10.26 -0.34 -12.70
N GLU A 70 -9.91 -1.62 -12.81
CA GLU A 70 -10.47 -2.49 -13.84
C GLU A 70 -11.99 -2.65 -13.64
N PRO A 71 -12.78 -2.63 -14.72
CA PRO A 71 -14.21 -2.90 -14.63
C PRO A 71 -14.42 -4.30 -14.03
N SER A 72 -15.30 -4.40 -13.04
CA SER A 72 -15.68 -5.70 -12.51
C SER A 72 -16.35 -6.52 -13.63
N PRO A 73 -15.95 -7.78 -13.85
CA PRO A 73 -16.62 -8.65 -14.81
C PRO A 73 -18.08 -8.83 -14.39
N GLY A 74 -19.00 -8.13 -15.08
CA GLY A 74 -20.44 -8.16 -14.82
C GLY A 74 -21.13 -6.80 -14.76
N THR A 75 -20.39 -5.69 -14.71
CA THR A 75 -21.00 -4.34 -14.79
C THR A 75 -21.27 -3.99 -16.25
N ALA A 76 -22.38 -4.47 -16.82
CA ALA A 76 -22.89 -3.90 -18.05
C ALA A 76 -23.17 -2.39 -17.79
N PRO A 77 -22.82 -1.48 -18.72
CA PRO A 77 -23.28 -0.10 -18.61
C PRO A 77 -24.80 -0.10 -18.49
N PRO A 78 -25.42 0.80 -17.71
CA PRO A 78 -26.87 0.90 -17.70
C PRO A 78 -27.31 1.11 -19.15
N THR A 79 -28.04 0.14 -19.70
CA THR A 79 -28.64 0.29 -21.02
C THR A 79 -29.58 1.47 -20.89
N GLY A 80 -29.19 2.59 -21.49
CA GLY A 80 -30.04 3.76 -21.61
C GLY A 80 -31.24 3.39 -22.47
N ASP A 81 -32.27 2.86 -21.84
CA ASP A 81 -33.62 2.97 -22.36
C ASP A 81 -34.58 3.07 -21.17
N GLY A 82 -34.94 4.32 -20.91
CA GLY A 82 -35.85 4.76 -19.86
C GLY A 82 -36.37 6.13 -20.21
N ALA A 83 -36.66 6.36 -21.49
CA ALA A 83 -37.60 7.37 -21.89
C ALA A 83 -39.01 6.88 -21.55
N ASP A 84 -39.45 7.06 -20.30
CA ASP A 84 -40.88 7.27 -20.01
C ASP A 84 -41.06 7.98 -18.65
N ARG A 85 -41.48 9.25 -18.75
CA ARG A 85 -42.12 10.14 -17.76
C ARG A 85 -41.27 10.81 -16.67
#